data_AF-A0A953S555-F1
#
_entry.id   AF-A0A953S555-F1
#
_cell.length_a   1.000
_cell.length_b   1.000
_cell.length_c   1.000
_cell.angle_alpha   90.00
_cell.angle_beta   90.00
_cell.angle_gamma   90.00
#
_symmetry.space_group_name_H-M   'P 1'
#
loop_
_entity.id
_entity.type
_entity.pdbx_description
1 polymer ?
#
loop_
_entity_poly.entity_id
_entity_poly.type
_entity_poly.pdbx_seq_one_letter_code
_entity_poly.pdbx_strand_id
1 'polypeptide(L)'
;MPRDQRDILDVLKFELDFLKKGGYGRSPREPWRAQLIFEDSPTCMNYDRKQVPRPCSECVLMQFVPPERRAEKVPCRHIPLTQAGETLTDLYLGGTQQEIEDAMADWLRNTIAQLETQRAKETEAKTAAGPQEKIKALGAH
;
A
#
# COMPACT_ATOMS: atom_id res chain seq x y z
N MET A 1 7.23 -2.27 19.02
CA MET A 1 7.54 -3.13 17.86
C MET A 1 7.85 -2.26 16.66
N PRO A 2 8.87 -2.58 15.83
CA PRO A 2 9.21 -1.77 14.68
C PRO A 2 8.17 -1.95 13.57
N ARG A 3 7.60 -0.85 13.10
CA ARG A 3 6.72 -0.84 11.92
C ARG A 3 7.55 -1.07 10.66
N ASP A 4 6.89 -1.55 9.62
CA ASP A 4 7.46 -1.61 8.27
C ASP A 4 7.89 -0.20 7.83
N GLN A 5 9.19 -0.02 7.54
CA GLN A 5 9.82 1.26 7.24
C GLN A 5 9.95 1.53 5.74
N ARG A 6 9.45 0.61 4.90
CA ARG A 6 9.48 0.80 3.44
C ARG A 6 8.67 2.05 3.07
N ASP A 7 9.15 2.78 2.07
CA ASP A 7 8.42 3.94 1.57
C ASP A 7 7.13 3.48 0.89
N ILE A 8 5.99 4.03 1.30
CA ILE A 8 4.71 3.56 0.77
C ILE A 8 4.56 3.81 -0.73
N LEU A 9 5.09 4.92 -1.25
CA LEU A 9 4.98 5.23 -2.67
C LEU A 9 5.79 4.24 -3.50
N ASP A 10 7.01 3.90 -3.04
CA ASP A 10 7.83 2.90 -3.70
C ASP A 10 7.19 1.51 -3.66
N VAL A 11 6.59 1.15 -2.53
CA VAL A 11 5.84 -0.12 -2.37
C VAL A 11 4.68 -0.20 -3.36
N LEU A 12 3.85 0.84 -3.47
CA LEU A 12 2.71 0.83 -4.41
C LEU A 12 3.15 0.87 -5.88
N LYS A 13 4.23 1.59 -6.20
CA LYS A 13 4.81 1.58 -7.56
C LYS A 13 5.33 0.21 -7.93
N PHE A 14 6.01 -0.47 -7.01
CA PHE A 14 6.45 -1.84 -7.21
C PHE A 14 5.26 -2.78 -7.42
N GLU A 15 4.21 -2.66 -6.60
CA GLU A 15 2.98 -3.45 -6.74
C GLU A 15 2.33 -3.28 -8.13
N LEU A 16 2.26 -2.03 -8.62
CA LEU A 16 1.71 -1.75 -9.94
C LEU A 16 2.54 -2.35 -11.07
N ASP A 17 3.87 -2.34 -10.96
CA ASP A 17 4.77 -2.98 -11.91
C ASP A 17 4.64 -4.52 -11.86
N PHE A 18 4.56 -5.10 -10.67
CA PHE A 18 4.34 -6.53 -10.46
C PHE A 18 3.02 -6.99 -11.10
N LEU A 19 1.94 -6.28 -10.86
CA LEU A 19 0.62 -6.52 -11.47
C LEU A 19 0.70 -6.45 -13.01
N LYS A 20 1.28 -5.39 -13.56
CA LYS A 20 1.40 -5.19 -15.02
C LYS A 20 2.23 -6.28 -15.71
N LYS A 21 3.19 -6.88 -15.00
CA LYS A 21 4.01 -7.99 -15.49
C LYS A 21 3.30 -9.36 -15.38
N GLY A 22 2.03 -9.38 -14.97
CA GLY A 22 1.25 -10.59 -14.80
C GLY A 22 1.60 -11.36 -13.51
N GLY A 23 2.07 -10.66 -12.47
CA GLY A 23 2.50 -11.28 -11.21
C GLY A 23 1.40 -12.07 -10.49
N TYR A 24 0.13 -11.78 -10.77
CA TYR A 24 -1.04 -12.52 -10.26
C TYR A 24 -1.67 -13.48 -11.27
N GLY A 25 -1.04 -13.63 -12.43
CA GLY A 25 -1.41 -14.65 -13.40
C GLY A 25 -1.28 -16.07 -12.83
N ARG A 26 -1.76 -17.05 -13.58
CA ARG A 26 -1.74 -18.46 -13.15
C ARG A 26 -0.31 -18.91 -12.83
N SER A 27 -0.03 -19.16 -11.55
CA SER A 27 1.27 -19.65 -11.10
C SER A 27 1.52 -21.06 -11.66
N PRO A 28 2.63 -21.29 -12.40
CA PRO A 28 3.01 -22.64 -12.83
C PRO A 28 3.39 -23.55 -11.65
N ARG A 29 3.83 -22.96 -10.53
CA ARG A 29 4.20 -23.70 -9.31
C ARG A 29 2.99 -24.10 -8.50
N GLU A 30 1.92 -23.29 -8.54
CA GLU A 30 0.71 -23.50 -7.76
C GLU A 30 -0.57 -23.36 -8.61
N PRO A 31 -0.75 -24.18 -9.67
CA PRO A 31 -1.89 -24.04 -10.58
C PRO A 31 -3.24 -24.37 -9.94
N TRP A 32 -3.25 -24.97 -8.74
CA TRP A 32 -4.43 -25.39 -7.99
C TRP A 32 -5.05 -24.31 -7.10
N ARG A 33 -4.39 -23.15 -6.92
CA ARG A 33 -4.94 -22.04 -6.13
C ARG A 33 -4.91 -20.72 -6.88
N ALA A 34 -5.88 -19.85 -6.61
CA ALA A 34 -5.85 -18.46 -7.05
C ALA A 34 -4.71 -17.71 -6.34
N GLN A 35 -4.13 -16.74 -7.06
CA GLN A 35 -3.17 -15.81 -6.48
C GLN A 35 -3.93 -14.72 -5.71
N LEU A 36 -3.47 -14.42 -4.51
CA LEU A 36 -4.06 -13.45 -3.59
C LEU A 36 -3.29 -12.15 -3.67
N ILE A 37 -4.00 -11.07 -4.01
CA ILE A 37 -3.46 -9.73 -4.12
C ILE A 37 -2.94 -9.26 -2.77
N PHE A 38 -1.78 -8.63 -2.82
CA PHE A 38 -0.88 -8.31 -1.71
C PHE A 38 -0.25 -9.54 -1.04
N GLU A 39 -1.03 -10.53 -0.60
CA GLU A 39 -0.53 -11.67 0.17
C GLU A 39 0.54 -12.48 -0.58
N ASP A 40 0.36 -12.67 -1.89
CA ASP A 40 1.28 -13.37 -2.79
C ASP A 40 2.25 -12.42 -3.51
N SER A 41 2.33 -11.15 -3.09
CA SER A 41 3.27 -10.16 -3.63
C SER A 41 4.35 -9.78 -2.62
N PRO A 42 5.57 -9.41 -3.07
CA PRO A 42 6.61 -8.81 -2.23
C PRO A 42 6.18 -7.54 -1.47
N THR A 43 5.05 -6.94 -1.84
CA THR A 43 4.40 -5.86 -1.07
C THR A 43 4.00 -6.32 0.33
N CYS A 44 3.51 -7.56 0.49
CA CYS A 44 3.26 -8.10 1.82
C CYS A 44 4.60 -8.29 2.57
N MET A 45 4.72 -7.69 3.75
CA MET A 45 5.91 -7.86 4.59
C MET A 45 6.13 -9.31 5.09
N ASN A 46 5.10 -10.16 4.93
CA ASN A 46 5.14 -11.58 5.25
C ASN A 46 5.28 -12.47 4.01
N TYR A 47 5.46 -11.89 2.82
CA TYR A 47 5.73 -12.65 1.59
C TYR A 47 6.98 -13.53 1.75
N ASP A 48 6.89 -14.79 1.28
CA ASP A 48 7.94 -15.82 1.34
C ASP A 48 8.56 -16.04 2.74
N ARG A 49 7.85 -15.65 3.81
CA ARG A 49 8.33 -15.90 5.17
C ARG A 49 8.08 -17.34 5.59
N LYS A 50 9.19 -18.04 5.83
CA LYS A 50 9.20 -19.42 6.37
C LYS A 50 9.05 -19.51 7.90
N GLN A 51 9.03 -18.36 8.59
CA GLN A 51 8.96 -18.25 10.06
C GLN A 51 7.62 -17.66 10.52
N VAL A 52 7.48 -17.38 11.83
CA VAL A 52 6.29 -16.77 12.43
C VAL A 52 5.95 -15.43 11.72
N PRO A 53 4.72 -15.28 11.20
CA PRO A 53 4.32 -14.05 10.52
C PRO A 53 4.28 -12.87 11.49
N ARG A 54 4.69 -11.69 11.01
CA ARG A 54 4.57 -10.44 11.77
C ARG A 54 3.12 -9.93 11.69
N PRO A 55 2.62 -9.24 12.72
CA PRO A 55 1.23 -8.79 12.75
C PRO A 55 0.98 -7.74 11.67
N CYS A 56 -0.10 -7.89 10.89
CA CYS A 56 -0.44 -6.98 9.81
C CYS A 56 -0.56 -5.52 10.25
N SER A 57 -0.84 -5.24 11.53
CA SER A 57 -0.84 -3.89 12.12
C SER A 57 0.46 -3.11 11.96
N GLU A 58 1.56 -3.79 11.65
CA GLU A 58 2.87 -3.18 11.38
C GLU A 58 3.13 -2.90 9.89
N CYS A 59 2.26 -3.38 8.99
CA CYS A 59 2.41 -3.24 7.54
C CYS A 59 2.10 -1.82 7.05
N VAL A 60 2.85 -1.35 6.05
CA VAL A 60 2.61 -0.02 5.42
C VAL A 60 1.22 0.11 4.80
N LEU A 61 0.60 -1.00 4.37
CA LEU A 61 -0.74 -0.98 3.78
C LEU A 61 -1.86 -0.67 4.78
N MET A 62 -1.60 -0.77 6.09
CA MET A 62 -2.61 -0.54 7.12
C MET A 62 -3.23 0.86 7.09
N GLN A 63 -2.54 1.83 6.50
CA GLN A 63 -3.07 3.18 6.33
C GLN A 63 -4.28 3.24 5.37
N PHE A 64 -4.40 2.28 4.45
CA PHE A 64 -5.52 2.18 3.49
C PHE A 64 -6.66 1.29 3.99
N VAL A 65 -6.46 0.58 5.11
CA VAL A 65 -7.49 -0.28 5.69
C VAL A 65 -8.44 0.60 6.53
N PRO A 66 -9.77 0.53 6.27
CA PRO A 66 -10.77 1.22 7.08
C PRO A 66 -10.60 0.88 8.57
N PRO A 67 -10.65 1.86 9.50
CA PRO A 67 -10.39 1.65 10.92
C PRO A 67 -11.12 0.45 11.55
N GLU A 68 -12.38 0.28 11.19
CA GLU A 68 -13.27 -0.78 11.66
C GLU A 68 -12.89 -2.17 11.17
N ARG A 69 -12.09 -2.28 10.10
CA ARG A 69 -11.63 -3.55 9.52
C ARG A 69 -10.17 -3.88 9.86
N ARG A 70 -9.49 -3.05 10.66
CA ARG A 70 -8.07 -3.26 11.01
C ARG A 70 -7.82 -4.46 11.93
N ALA A 71 -8.85 -4.92 12.63
CA ALA A 71 -8.79 -6.09 13.52
C ALA A 71 -9.07 -7.42 12.80
N GLU A 72 -9.41 -7.38 11.50
CA GLU A 72 -9.68 -8.57 10.72
C GLU A 72 -8.44 -9.46 10.56
N LYS A 73 -8.66 -10.74 10.27
CA LYS A 73 -7.56 -11.71 10.12
C LYS A 73 -6.60 -11.34 8.98
N VAL A 74 -7.14 -10.80 7.89
CA VAL A 74 -6.37 -10.35 6.72
C VAL A 74 -6.81 -8.92 6.35
N PRO A 75 -6.34 -7.90 7.09
CA PRO A 75 -6.85 -6.53 6.94
C PRO A 75 -6.69 -5.94 5.54
N CYS A 76 -5.63 -6.31 4.80
CA CYS A 76 -5.36 -5.77 3.46
C CYS A 76 -6.41 -6.19 2.42
N ARG A 77 -7.21 -7.24 2.65
CA ARG A 77 -8.33 -7.60 1.78
C ARG A 77 -9.53 -6.67 1.88
N HIS A 78 -9.51 -5.77 2.87
CA HIS A 78 -10.58 -4.83 3.15
C HIS A 78 -10.26 -3.41 2.70
N ILE A 79 -9.17 -3.23 1.95
CA ILE A 79 -8.87 -1.97 1.28
C ILE A 79 -9.93 -1.78 0.18
N PRO A 80 -10.68 -0.66 0.18
CA PRO A 80 -11.62 -0.33 -0.89
C PRO A 80 -10.85 -0.01 -2.16
N LEU A 81 -11.14 -0.70 -3.26
CA LEU A 81 -10.48 -0.54 -4.55
C LEU A 81 -11.31 0.30 -5.53
N THR A 82 -12.63 0.19 -5.47
CA THR A 82 -13.53 0.86 -6.43
C THR A 82 -14.19 2.11 -5.83
N GLN A 83 -14.78 2.94 -6.70
CA GLN A 83 -15.57 4.11 -6.28
C GLN A 83 -16.81 3.72 -5.47
N ALA A 84 -17.35 2.52 -5.69
CA ALA A 84 -18.45 1.96 -4.91
C ALA A 84 -18.00 1.44 -3.53
N GLY A 85 -16.69 1.43 -3.25
CA GLY A 85 -16.12 0.95 -2.01
C GLY A 85 -15.94 -0.58 -1.96
N GLU A 86 -16.01 -1.27 -3.10
CA GLU A 86 -15.78 -2.72 -3.15
C GLU A 86 -14.35 -3.03 -2.74
N THR A 87 -14.19 -4.03 -1.89
CA THR A 87 -12.91 -4.50 -1.38
C THR A 87 -12.43 -5.73 -2.14
N LEU A 88 -11.16 -6.12 -1.96
CA LEU A 88 -10.67 -7.41 -2.48
C LEU A 88 -11.54 -8.59 -2.00
N THR A 89 -12.05 -8.53 -0.77
CA THR A 89 -12.96 -9.57 -0.25
C THR A 89 -14.21 -9.68 -1.11
N ASP A 90 -14.83 -8.55 -1.49
CA ASP A 90 -16.04 -8.54 -2.31
C ASP A 90 -15.74 -9.02 -3.72
N LEU A 91 -14.63 -8.56 -4.29
CA LEU A 91 -14.21 -8.94 -5.63
C LEU A 91 -13.81 -10.43 -5.72
N TYR A 92 -13.25 -11.03 -4.66
CA TYR A 92 -12.98 -12.48 -4.64
C TYR A 92 -14.23 -13.35 -4.59
N LEU A 93 -15.36 -12.82 -4.12
CA LEU A 93 -16.60 -13.58 -4.01
C LEU A 93 -17.35 -13.70 -5.35
N GLY A 94 -17.22 -12.70 -6.23
CA GLY A 94 -18.03 -12.64 -7.46
C GLY A 94 -17.32 -12.13 -8.71
N GLY A 95 -16.11 -11.59 -8.60
CA GLY A 95 -15.35 -11.05 -9.72
C GLY A 95 -14.48 -12.08 -10.43
N THR A 96 -14.22 -11.83 -11.70
CA THR A 96 -13.20 -12.51 -12.49
C THR A 96 -11.81 -12.00 -12.13
N GLN A 97 -10.77 -12.79 -12.43
CA GLN A 97 -9.38 -12.36 -12.25
C GLN A 97 -9.09 -11.02 -12.94
N GLN A 98 -9.60 -10.84 -14.16
CA GLN A 98 -9.41 -9.62 -14.93
C GLN A 98 -10.04 -8.41 -14.24
N GLU A 99 -11.28 -8.54 -13.74
CA GLU A 99 -11.95 -7.45 -13.01
C GLU A 99 -11.22 -7.09 -11.71
N ILE A 100 -10.72 -8.09 -10.98
CA ILE A 100 -9.93 -7.86 -9.76
C ILE A 100 -8.62 -7.11 -10.11
N GLU A 101 -7.90 -7.57 -11.14
CA GLU A 101 -6.64 -6.95 -11.58
C GLU A 101 -6.85 -5.53 -12.11
N ASP A 102 -7.91 -5.27 -12.86
CA ASP A 102 -8.23 -3.93 -13.36
C ASP A 102 -8.61 -2.97 -12.23
N ALA A 103 -9.48 -3.41 -11.31
CA ALA A 103 -9.83 -2.63 -10.12
C ALA A 103 -8.59 -2.30 -9.28
N MET A 104 -7.69 -3.27 -9.11
CA MET A 104 -6.44 -3.08 -8.40
C MET A 104 -5.50 -2.11 -9.14
N ALA A 105 -5.37 -2.24 -10.46
CA ALA A 105 -4.52 -1.37 -11.28
C ALA A 105 -4.99 0.09 -11.20
N ASP A 106 -6.31 0.32 -11.28
CA ASP A 106 -6.90 1.65 -11.19
C ASP A 106 -6.73 2.24 -9.79
N TRP A 107 -6.98 1.44 -8.75
CA TRP A 107 -6.73 1.86 -7.37
C TRP A 107 -5.27 2.26 -7.14
N LEU A 108 -4.32 1.45 -7.61
CA LEU A 108 -2.90 1.74 -7.49
C LEU A 108 -2.51 3.04 -8.20
N ARG A 109 -2.93 3.22 -9.46
CA ARG A 109 -2.64 4.45 -10.23
C ARG A 109 -3.17 5.69 -9.51
N ASN A 110 -4.41 5.65 -9.06
CA ASN A 110 -5.06 6.77 -8.38
C ASN A 110 -4.36 7.08 -7.04
N THR A 111 -4.07 6.05 -6.25
CA THR A 111 -3.44 6.22 -4.93
C THR A 111 -2.01 6.74 -5.06
N ILE A 112 -1.23 6.23 -6.03
CA ILE A 112 0.11 6.72 -6.35
C ILE A 112 0.07 8.21 -6.72
N ALA A 113 -0.82 8.59 -7.64
CA ALA A 113 -0.94 9.98 -8.08
C ALA A 113 -1.33 10.94 -6.93
N GLN A 114 -2.22 10.50 -6.04
CA GLN A 114 -2.59 11.25 -4.84
C GLN A 114 -1.39 11.44 -3.89
N LEU A 115 -0.64 10.36 -3.62
CA LEU A 115 0.54 10.42 -2.75
C LEU A 115 1.65 11.30 -3.34
N GLU A 116 1.89 11.23 -4.64
CA GLU A 116 2.86 12.09 -5.34
C GLU A 116 2.47 13.56 -5.23
N THR A 117 1.19 13.87 -5.48
CA THR A 117 0.66 15.23 -5.36
C THR A 117 0.80 15.75 -3.92
N GLN A 118 0.50 14.91 -2.92
CA GLN A 118 0.63 15.27 -1.51
C GLN A 118 2.09 15.58 -1.15
N ARG A 119 3.05 14.75 -1.59
CA ARG A 119 4.49 14.99 -1.36
C ARG A 119 5.01 16.25 -2.05
N ALA A 120 4.54 16.54 -3.26
CA ALA A 120 4.90 17.78 -3.96
C ALA A 120 4.45 19.02 -3.16
N LYS A 121 3.18 19.03 -2.72
CA LYS A 121 2.63 20.11 -1.88
C LYS A 121 3.39 20.28 -0.56
N GLU A 122 3.74 19.18 0.11
CA GLU A 122 4.52 19.23 1.34
C GLU A 122 5.93 19.79 1.13
N THR A 123 6.54 19.49 -0.02
CA THR A 123 7.87 20.00 -0.39
C THR A 123 7.81 21.50 -0.69
N GLU A 124 6.80 21.94 -1.43
CA GLU A 124 6.53 23.37 -1.70
C GLU A 124 6.28 24.15 -0.40
N ALA A 125 5.44 23.62 0.50
CA ALA A 125 5.16 24.23 1.79
C ALA A 125 6.42 24.34 2.68
N LYS A 126 7.27 23.30 2.70
CA LYS A 126 8.55 23.33 3.44
C LYS A 126 9.55 24.33 2.85
N THR A 127 9.56 24.48 1.53
CA THR A 127 10.45 25.43 0.83
C THR A 127 10.00 26.88 1.03
N ALA A 128 8.69 27.12 1.04
CA ALA A 128 8.09 28.42 1.35
C ALA A 128 8.29 28.84 2.81
N ALA A 129 8.55 27.90 3.72
CA ALA A 129 8.80 28.13 5.15
C ALA A 129 10.30 28.34 5.52
N GLY A 130 11.18 28.67 4.56
CA GLY A 130 12.62 28.89 4.79
C GLY A 130 12.98 30.03 5.78
N PRO A 131 14.23 30.05 6.29
CA PRO A 131 14.58 29.87 7.71
C PRO A 131 14.57 31.15 8.57
N GLN A 132 13.77 31.19 9.65
CA GLN A 132 13.76 32.30 10.64
C GLN A 132 14.25 31.93 12.05
N GLU A 133 14.79 30.74 12.28
CA GLU A 133 15.29 30.35 13.61
C GLU A 133 16.78 29.99 13.58
N LYS A 134 17.67 30.99 13.53
CA LYS A 134 19.03 30.91 14.11
C LYS A 134 19.81 32.24 14.18
N ILE A 135 19.14 33.39 14.35
CA ILE A 135 19.80 34.64 14.75
C ILE A 135 19.12 35.19 16.00
N LYS A 136 19.36 34.54 17.14
CA LYS A 136 19.17 35.13 18.48
C LYS A 136 20.02 34.36 19.50
N ALA A 137 21.32 34.31 19.26
CA ALA A 137 22.30 33.93 20.26
C ALA A 137 23.59 34.73 20.05
N LEU A 138 23.46 36.06 19.99
CA LEU A 138 24.55 36.98 20.27
C LEU A 138 23.91 38.25 20.82
N GLY A 139 24.08 38.50 22.12
CA GLY A 139 23.57 39.72 22.77
C GLY A 139 22.63 39.46 23.93
N ALA A 140 23.17 38.92 25.02
CA ALA A 140 22.74 39.31 26.35
C ALA A 140 23.98 39.24 27.26
N HIS A 141 24.21 40.36 27.91
CA HIS A 141 25.36 40.76 28.72
C HIS A 141 25.73 39.81 29.86
#